data_AF-A0A345REX5-F1
#
_entry.id   AF-A0A345REX5-F1
#
_cell.length_a   1.000
_cell.length_b   1.000
_cell.length_c   1.000
_cell.angle_alpha   90.00
_cell.angle_beta   90.00
_cell.angle_gamma   90.00
#
_symmetry.space_group_name_H-M   'P 1'
#
loop_
_entity.id
_entity.type
_entity.pdbx_description
1 polymer ?
#
loop_
_entity_poly.entity_id
_entity_poly.type
_entity_poly.pdbx_seq_one_letter_code
_entity_poly.pdbx_strand_id
1 'polypeptide(L)'
;MTIIRLLGFGALAIVISAVSATADEELDQMLKEALPVMHHSCETVVEETGGDEEAIVDVVRKMAIVSFANRGIDISEYAGTEEEFAALRAEFIEALRAGCEADRNGLLAGIVDNAIKTVLNL
;
A
#
# COMPACT_ATOMS: atom_id res chain seq x y z
N MET A 1 1.65 -11.64 66.90
CA MET A 1 2.05 -10.23 67.04
C MET A 1 3.21 -10.00 66.07
N THR A 2 2.91 -9.35 64.94
CA THR A 2 3.74 -8.46 64.09
C THR A 2 5.23 -8.84 63.88
N ILE A 3 5.78 -9.00 62.67
CA ILE A 3 5.96 -7.98 61.62
C ILE A 3 6.30 -8.67 60.27
N ILE A 4 5.56 -8.29 59.24
CA ILE A 4 5.83 -8.53 57.81
C ILE A 4 7.10 -7.75 57.41
N ARG A 5 8.13 -8.43 56.88
CA ARG A 5 9.21 -7.78 56.12
C ARG A 5 9.02 -8.07 54.63
N LEU A 6 8.45 -7.09 53.93
CA LEU A 6 8.60 -6.93 52.48
C LEU A 6 10.09 -6.71 52.17
N LEU A 7 10.69 -7.63 51.44
CA LEU A 7 11.79 -7.32 50.51
C LEU A 7 11.37 -7.90 49.17
N GLY A 8 10.65 -7.07 48.42
CA GLY A 8 10.18 -7.38 47.07
C GLY A 8 11.36 -7.45 46.10
N PHE A 9 11.84 -8.67 45.88
CA PHE A 9 12.53 -9.02 44.65
C PHE A 9 11.49 -9.52 43.67
N GLY A 10 11.03 -8.62 42.81
CA GLY A 10 10.05 -8.91 41.78
C GLY A 10 10.20 -7.88 40.67
N ALA A 11 11.37 -7.82 40.04
CA ALA A 11 11.51 -7.21 38.73
C ALA A 11 10.72 -8.09 37.76
N LEU A 12 9.41 -7.81 37.65
CA LEU A 12 8.56 -8.42 36.65
C LEU A 12 9.00 -7.84 35.31
N ALA A 13 9.74 -8.65 34.56
CA ALA A 13 10.22 -8.34 33.24
C ALA A 13 9.05 -7.87 32.36
N ILE A 14 9.18 -6.64 31.86
CA ILE A 14 8.36 -6.08 30.80
C ILE A 14 8.57 -7.00 29.60
N VAL A 15 7.55 -7.79 29.26
CA VAL A 15 7.55 -8.60 28.05
C VAL A 15 7.46 -7.62 26.89
N ILE A 16 8.54 -7.55 26.13
CA ILE A 16 8.73 -6.70 24.96
C ILE A 16 7.74 -7.15 23.88
N SER A 17 6.66 -6.40 23.70
CA SER A 17 5.81 -6.48 22.52
C SER A 17 6.49 -5.71 21.36
N ALA A 18 7.48 -6.32 20.71
CA ALA A 18 8.22 -5.71 19.59
C ALA A 18 7.75 -6.15 18.19
N VAL A 19 6.62 -6.85 18.07
CA VAL A 19 6.17 -7.38 16.76
C VAL A 19 5.38 -6.35 15.94
N SER A 20 4.84 -5.29 16.55
CA SER A 20 4.01 -4.30 15.83
C SER A 20 4.79 -3.11 15.28
N ALA A 21 6.04 -2.89 15.69
CA ALA A 21 6.78 -1.71 15.26
C ALA A 21 7.29 -1.80 13.80
N THR A 22 7.56 -3.01 13.30
CA THR A 22 8.23 -3.18 12.00
C THR A 22 7.32 -3.07 10.79
N ALA A 23 6.04 -3.44 10.91
CA ALA A 23 5.08 -3.36 9.81
C ALA A 23 4.70 -1.91 9.49
N ASP A 24 4.54 -1.09 10.52
CA ASP A 24 4.29 0.35 10.39
C ASP A 24 5.52 1.05 9.77
N GLU A 25 6.73 0.67 10.19
CA GLU A 25 7.98 1.20 9.61
C GLU A 25 8.16 0.83 8.13
N GLU A 26 7.79 -0.40 7.73
CA GLU A 26 7.83 -0.85 6.34
C GLU A 26 6.84 -0.07 5.47
N LEU A 27 5.58 0.06 5.93
CA LEU A 27 4.57 0.85 5.21
C LEU A 27 4.99 2.32 5.09
N ASP A 28 5.50 2.92 6.17
CA ASP A 28 6.02 4.29 6.16
C ASP A 28 7.14 4.48 5.13
N GLN A 29 8.03 3.49 5.02
CA GLN A 29 9.10 3.51 4.03
C GLN A 29 8.54 3.43 2.60
N MET A 30 7.58 2.54 2.34
CA MET A 30 6.93 2.43 1.03
C MET A 30 6.19 3.72 0.65
N LEU A 31 5.52 4.37 1.61
CA LEU A 31 4.87 5.66 1.40
C LEU A 31 5.89 6.77 1.09
N LYS A 32 7.03 6.82 1.80
CA LYS A 32 8.12 7.76 1.51
C LYS A 32 8.68 7.58 0.10
N GLU A 33 8.78 6.34 -0.38
CA GLU A 33 9.25 6.03 -1.74
C GLU A 33 8.23 6.40 -2.82
N ALA A 34 6.94 6.46 -2.47
CA ALA A 34 5.89 6.93 -3.38
C ALA A 34 5.89 8.46 -3.53
N LEU A 35 6.23 9.22 -2.49
CA LEU A 35 6.16 10.69 -2.48
C LEU A 35 6.77 11.38 -3.72
N PRO A 36 7.98 11.01 -4.20
CA PRO A 36 8.60 11.68 -5.33
C PRO A 36 7.82 11.51 -6.64
N VAL A 37 7.05 10.43 -6.78
CA VAL A 37 6.40 10.02 -8.04
C VAL A 37 4.88 10.24 -8.03
N MET A 38 4.31 10.80 -6.95
CA MET A 38 2.85 11.01 -6.83
C MET A 38 2.28 12.00 -7.84
N HIS A 39 3.12 12.82 -8.48
CA HIS A 39 2.70 13.90 -9.36
C HIS A 39 2.57 13.48 -10.84
N HIS A 40 2.98 12.26 -11.21
CA HIS A 40 2.90 11.82 -12.59
C HIS A 40 1.46 11.66 -13.08
N SER A 41 1.29 11.81 -14.38
CA SER A 41 0.13 11.36 -15.14
C SER A 41 0.47 10.07 -15.90
N CYS A 42 -0.50 9.48 -16.59
CA CYS A 42 -0.23 8.35 -17.48
C CYS A 42 0.68 8.75 -18.65
N GLU A 43 0.66 10.02 -19.08
CA GLU A 43 1.60 10.54 -20.07
C GLU A 43 3.01 10.68 -19.48
N THR A 44 3.16 11.44 -18.39
CA THR A 44 4.49 11.80 -17.90
C THR A 44 5.25 10.61 -17.35
N VAL A 45 4.56 9.61 -16.80
CA VAL A 45 5.23 8.37 -16.35
C VAL A 45 5.87 7.63 -17.53
N VAL A 46 5.24 7.62 -18.70
CA VAL A 46 5.81 6.97 -19.90
C VAL A 46 6.97 7.79 -20.45
N GLU A 47 6.84 9.11 -20.48
CA GLU A 47 7.90 10.02 -20.94
C GLU A 47 9.15 9.94 -20.07
N GLU A 48 9.00 10.01 -18.74
CA GLU A 48 10.12 10.05 -17.80
C GLU A 48 10.83 8.71 -17.64
N THR A 49 10.12 7.60 -17.82
CA THR A 49 10.72 6.25 -17.83
C THR A 49 11.27 5.87 -19.20
N GLY A 50 11.02 6.66 -20.25
CA GLY A 50 11.36 6.29 -21.63
C GLY A 50 10.56 5.07 -22.12
N GLY A 51 9.40 4.80 -21.54
CA GLY A 51 8.58 3.63 -21.84
C GLY A 51 9.07 2.32 -21.21
N ASP A 52 9.96 2.37 -20.22
CA ASP A 52 10.41 1.18 -19.49
C ASP A 52 9.26 0.57 -18.67
N GLU A 53 8.82 -0.61 -19.09
CA GLU A 53 7.64 -1.26 -18.51
C GLU A 53 7.82 -1.58 -17.01
N GLU A 54 9.01 -1.97 -16.60
CA GLU A 54 9.29 -2.29 -15.19
C GLU A 54 9.20 -1.03 -14.31
N ALA A 55 9.78 0.09 -14.77
CA ALA A 55 9.70 1.37 -14.08
C ALA A 55 8.27 1.92 -14.03
N ILE A 56 7.49 1.78 -15.10
CA ILE A 56 6.07 2.17 -15.12
C ILE A 56 5.28 1.35 -14.09
N VAL A 57 5.47 0.03 -14.09
CA VAL A 57 4.80 -0.87 -13.13
C VAL A 57 5.19 -0.52 -11.69
N ASP A 58 6.44 -0.15 -11.43
CA ASP A 58 6.90 0.26 -10.11
C ASP A 58 6.22 1.55 -9.63
N VAL A 59 6.07 2.55 -10.50
CA VAL A 59 5.30 3.78 -10.17
C VAL A 59 3.83 3.45 -9.90
N VAL A 60 3.19 2.64 -10.75
CA VAL A 60 1.79 2.22 -10.55
C VAL A 60 1.64 1.46 -9.23
N ARG A 61 2.58 0.58 -8.89
CA ARG A 61 2.59 -0.15 -7.61
C ARG A 61 2.65 0.81 -6.43
N LYS A 62 3.54 1.82 -6.47
CA LYS A 62 3.64 2.86 -5.44
C LYS A 62 2.31 3.60 -5.26
N MET A 63 1.62 3.93 -6.36
CA MET A 63 0.30 4.56 -6.27
C MET A 63 -0.77 3.63 -5.68
N ALA A 64 -0.72 2.33 -5.99
CA ALA A 64 -1.63 1.35 -5.39
C ALA A 64 -1.43 1.22 -3.88
N ILE A 65 -0.16 1.19 -3.42
CA ILE A 65 0.18 1.18 -1.99
C ILE A 65 -0.41 2.42 -1.28
N VAL A 66 -0.22 3.60 -1.87
CA VAL A 66 -0.79 4.85 -1.32
C VAL A 66 -2.31 4.77 -1.24
N SER A 67 -2.98 4.23 -2.26
CA SER A 67 -4.44 4.07 -2.25
C SER A 67 -4.91 3.09 -1.17
N PHE A 68 -4.26 1.93 -1.04
CA PHE A 68 -4.58 0.95 0.02
C PHE A 68 -4.39 1.54 1.41
N ALA A 69 -3.27 2.23 1.66
CA ALA A 69 -3.00 2.88 2.93
C ALA A 69 -4.02 3.98 3.25
N ASN A 70 -4.36 4.82 2.27
CA ASN A 70 -5.33 5.90 2.42
C ASN A 70 -6.75 5.39 2.75
N ARG A 71 -7.08 4.16 2.35
CA ARG A 71 -8.41 3.55 2.53
C ARG A 71 -8.45 2.51 3.66
N GLY A 72 -7.30 2.15 4.24
CA GLY A 72 -7.21 1.04 5.19
C GLY A 72 -7.59 -0.30 4.57
N ILE A 73 -7.27 -0.52 3.29
CA ILE A 73 -7.58 -1.76 2.58
C ILE A 73 -6.49 -2.80 2.87
N ASP A 74 -6.91 -3.96 3.38
CA ASP A 74 -6.12 -5.19 3.35
C ASP A 74 -6.59 -6.03 2.16
N ILE A 75 -5.73 -6.20 1.15
CA ILE A 75 -6.10 -6.92 -0.09
C ILE A 75 -6.40 -8.40 0.17
N SER A 76 -5.88 -8.98 1.26
CA SER A 76 -6.17 -10.36 1.64
C SER A 76 -7.63 -10.59 2.04
N GLU A 77 -8.37 -9.53 2.36
CA GLU A 77 -9.82 -9.58 2.58
C GLU A 77 -10.61 -9.75 1.28
N TYR A 78 -10.00 -9.45 0.12
CA TYR A 78 -10.62 -9.47 -1.20
C TYR A 78 -10.17 -10.64 -2.08
N ALA A 79 -9.02 -11.24 -1.78
CA ALA A 79 -8.51 -12.43 -2.44
C ALA A 79 -7.79 -13.34 -1.44
N GLY A 80 -8.27 -14.57 -1.29
CA GLY A 80 -7.67 -15.58 -0.41
C GLY A 80 -6.76 -16.58 -1.14
N THR A 81 -6.79 -16.58 -2.47
CA THR A 81 -6.02 -17.48 -3.34
C THR A 81 -5.20 -16.71 -4.38
N GLU A 82 -4.18 -17.37 -4.94
CA GLU A 82 -3.37 -16.79 -6.00
C GLU A 82 -4.21 -16.53 -7.27
N GLU A 83 -5.16 -17.42 -7.57
CA GLU A 83 -6.07 -17.27 -8.70
C GLU A 83 -7.01 -16.07 -8.55
N GLU A 84 -7.56 -15.85 -7.36
CA GLU A 84 -8.38 -14.66 -7.06
C GLU A 84 -7.54 -13.38 -7.16
N PHE A 85 -6.31 -13.40 -6.66
CA PHE A 85 -5.41 -12.26 -6.77
C PHE A 85 -5.06 -11.96 -8.23
N ALA A 86 -4.81 -12.99 -9.04
CA ALA A 86 -4.58 -12.85 -10.47
C ALA A 86 -5.79 -12.27 -11.21
N ALA A 87 -7.01 -12.66 -10.82
CA ALA A 87 -8.25 -12.10 -11.35
C ALA A 87 -8.38 -10.61 -11.01
N LEU A 88 -8.22 -10.23 -9.73
CA LEU A 88 -8.25 -8.82 -9.31
C LEU A 88 -7.18 -7.98 -10.02
N ARG A 89 -5.98 -8.53 -10.20
CA ARG A 89 -4.90 -7.87 -10.93
C ARG A 89 -5.28 -7.63 -12.40
N ALA A 90 -5.91 -8.61 -13.05
CA ALA A 90 -6.37 -8.46 -14.43
C ALA A 90 -7.44 -7.36 -14.54
N GLU A 91 -8.44 -7.36 -13.66
CA GLU A 91 -9.48 -6.33 -13.62
C GLU A 91 -8.89 -4.93 -13.34
N PHE A 92 -7.91 -4.85 -12.44
CA PHE A 92 -7.19 -3.60 -12.14
C PHE A 92 -6.46 -3.06 -13.37
N ILE A 93 -5.77 -3.91 -14.13
CA ILE A 93 -5.07 -3.48 -15.35
C ILE A 93 -6.07 -2.92 -16.37
N GLU A 94 -7.21 -3.58 -16.55
CA GLU A 94 -8.26 -3.11 -17.46
C GLU A 94 -8.86 -1.76 -17.02
N ALA A 95 -9.15 -1.62 -15.72
CA ALA A 95 -9.68 -0.38 -15.14
C ALA A 95 -8.66 0.78 -15.22
N LEU A 96 -7.38 0.49 -14.93
CA LEU A 96 -6.29 1.46 -15.05
C LEU A 96 -6.14 1.92 -16.50
N ARG A 97 -6.15 0.99 -17.46
CA ARG A 97 -6.07 1.32 -18.89
C ARG A 97 -7.23 2.24 -19.30
N ALA A 98 -8.46 1.89 -18.92
CA ALA A 98 -9.64 2.71 -19.23
C ALA A 98 -9.54 4.12 -18.61
N GLY A 99 -9.04 4.23 -17.38
CA GLY A 99 -8.81 5.51 -16.72
C GLY A 99 -7.75 6.37 -17.42
N CYS A 100 -6.62 5.76 -17.79
CA CYS A 100 -5.60 6.46 -18.56
C CYS A 100 -6.10 6.86 -19.96
N GLU A 101 -6.89 6.04 -20.64
CA GLU A 101 -7.50 6.39 -21.94
C GLU A 101 -8.48 7.57 -21.82
N ALA A 102 -9.24 7.64 -20.72
CA ALA A 102 -10.20 8.70 -20.46
C ALA A 102 -9.52 10.06 -20.13
N ASP A 103 -8.42 10.04 -19.38
CA ASP A 103 -7.65 11.24 -19.05
C ASP A 103 -6.15 10.97 -18.89
N ARG A 104 -5.42 11.03 -20.01
CA ARG A 104 -3.97 10.76 -20.04
C ARG A 104 -3.13 11.77 -19.23
N ASN A 105 -3.66 12.97 -18.99
CA ASN A 105 -2.97 14.05 -18.28
C ASN A 105 -3.43 14.19 -16.82
N GLY A 106 -4.44 13.41 -16.40
CA GLY A 106 -4.91 13.33 -15.03
C GLY A 106 -3.85 12.74 -14.10
N LEU A 107 -3.97 13.04 -12.81
CA LEU A 107 -3.06 12.53 -11.79
C LEU A 107 -3.15 10.99 -11.73
N LEU A 108 -2.04 10.30 -12.01
CA LEU A 108 -1.97 8.84 -12.03
C LEU A 108 -2.40 8.23 -10.69
N ALA A 109 -2.02 8.88 -9.58
CA ALA A 109 -2.46 8.48 -8.24
C ALA A 109 -3.98 8.39 -8.11
N GLY A 110 -4.71 9.37 -8.67
CA GLY A 110 -6.18 9.39 -8.67
C GLY A 110 -6.79 8.37 -9.62
N ILE A 111 -6.15 8.12 -10.77
CA ILE A 111 -6.58 7.10 -11.72
C ILE A 111 -6.44 5.70 -11.11
N VAL A 112 -5.30 5.41 -10.49
CA VAL A 112 -5.04 4.15 -9.78
C VAL A 112 -6.03 3.96 -8.62
N ASP A 113 -6.27 5.00 -7.83
CA ASP A 113 -7.23 4.96 -6.73
C ASP A 113 -8.67 4.64 -7.22
N ASN A 114 -9.10 5.25 -8.32
CA ASN A 114 -10.40 4.94 -8.93
C ASN A 114 -10.48 3.53 -9.51
N ALA A 115 -9.38 3.04 -10.10
CA ALA A 115 -9.30 1.67 -10.59
C ALA A 115 -9.45 0.66 -9.45
N ILE A 116 -8.74 0.87 -8.33
CA ILE A 116 -8.85 0.03 -7.12
C ILE A 116 -10.29 0.04 -6.60
N LYS A 117 -10.92 1.21 -6.45
CA LYS A 117 -12.32 1.29 -6.02
C LYS A 117 -13.26 0.51 -6.94
N THR A 118 -13.06 0.62 -8.25
CA THR A 118 -13.90 -0.05 -9.24
C THR A 118 -13.81 -1.57 -9.08
N VAL A 119 -12.59 -2.09 -9.00
CA VAL A 119 -12.32 -3.54 -8.88
C VAL A 119 -12.81 -4.10 -7.54
N LEU A 120 -12.60 -3.37 -6.45
CA LEU A 120 -13.01 -3.79 -5.11
C LEU A 120 -14.46 -3.42 -4.77
N ASN A 121 -15.17 -2.77 -5.70
CA ASN A 121 -16.56 -2.31 -5.57
C ASN A 121 -16.80 -1.40 -4.33
N LEU A 122 -15.97 -0.35 -4.20
CA LEU A 122 -15.95 0.63 -3.10
C LEU A 122 -16.48 2.03 -3.48
#